data_AF-A0AA38G5M7-F1
#
_entry.id   AF-A0AA38G5M7-F1
#
_cell.length_a   1.000
_cell.length_b   1.000
_cell.length_c   1.000
_cell.angle_alpha   90.00
_cell.angle_beta   90.00
_cell.angle_gamma   90.00
#
_symmetry.space_group_name_H-M   'P 1'
#
loop_
_entity.id
_entity.type
_entity.pdbx_description
1 polymer ?
#
loop_
_entity_poly.entity_id
_entity_poly.type
_entity_poly.pdbx_seq_one_letter_code
_entity_poly.pdbx_strand_id
1 'polypeptide(L)'
;CLVEPLASTVATHMVAKRFTLLCATLIEISPSYMPATEITLQENLLGEVLNCIGHSAAQVRESIGTLLSILCSNLRFNSAFGDQSSKLIERLNWSTFLVERASLYVNKIHSASKSSVLDGQLVSSGEKNDKGDTEEQEYIKWMETAFYFLISALKSGRAAVLTDIIVGLLYPVISLQETTHKELSTLARTAMELL
;
A
#
# COMPACT_ATOMS: atom_id res chain seq x y z
N CYS A 1 13.68 -2.36 11.01
CA CYS A 1 13.78 -1.33 12.05
C CYS A 1 12.53 -0.44 12.14
N LEU A 2 11.36 -1.05 12.32
CA LEU A 2 10.32 -0.71 13.31
C LEU A 2 10.57 -1.48 14.63
N VAL A 3 11.81 -1.93 14.85
CA VAL A 3 12.20 -3.21 15.49
C VAL A 3 11.95 -3.30 17.00
N GLU A 4 11.60 -2.21 17.67
CA GLU A 4 10.90 -2.35 18.94
C GLU A 4 9.40 -2.33 18.68
N PRO A 5 8.70 -3.48 18.83
CA PRO A 5 7.24 -3.47 18.80
C PRO A 5 6.80 -2.42 19.81
N LEU A 6 6.07 -1.42 19.34
CA LEU A 6 5.45 -0.47 20.24
C LEU A 6 4.62 -1.29 21.22
N ALA A 7 4.78 -1.02 22.52
CA ALA A 7 3.96 -1.67 23.54
C ALA A 7 2.50 -1.62 23.09
N SER A 8 1.73 -2.67 23.36
CA SER A 8 0.31 -2.78 22.93
C SER A 8 -0.57 -1.62 23.41
N THR A 9 -0.06 -0.80 24.34
CA THR A 9 -0.63 0.42 24.90
C THR A 9 -0.29 1.71 24.14
N VAL A 10 0.58 1.66 23.13
CA VAL A 10 0.98 2.88 22.43
C VAL A 10 -0.16 3.35 21.53
N ALA A 11 -0.54 4.60 21.75
CA ALA A 11 -1.56 5.24 20.95
C ALA A 11 -1.16 5.29 19.46
N THR A 12 -2.09 4.94 18.59
CA THR A 12 -1.95 4.87 17.13
C THR A 12 -1.32 6.13 16.51
N HIS A 13 -1.54 7.30 17.10
CA HIS A 13 -0.94 8.55 16.63
C HIS A 13 0.60 8.56 16.76
N MET A 14 1.18 7.85 17.73
CA MET A 14 2.63 7.72 17.87
C MET A 14 3.22 6.82 16.78
N VAL A 15 2.49 5.79 16.36
CA VAL A 15 2.86 4.92 15.23
C VAL A 15 2.91 5.74 13.94
N ALA A 16 1.86 6.52 13.66
CA ALA A 16 1.83 7.43 12.51
C ALA A 16 3.01 8.42 12.54
N LYS A 17 3.29 9.04 13.69
CA LYS A 17 4.45 9.96 13.85
C LYS A 17 5.79 9.29 13.54
N ARG A 18 5.98 8.02 13.91
CA ARG A 18 7.22 7.28 13.56
C ARG A 18 7.34 7.10 12.04
N PHE A 19 6.26 6.71 11.37
CA PHE A 19 6.25 6.62 9.91
C PHE A 19 6.51 7.98 9.26
N THR A 20 5.89 9.06 9.73
CA THR A 20 6.16 10.42 9.24
C THR A 20 7.62 10.82 9.42
N LEU A 21 8.23 10.51 10.57
CA LEU A 21 9.65 10.79 10.82
C LEU A 21 10.54 10.01 9.84
N LEU A 22 10.25 8.72 9.64
CA LEU A 22 10.96 7.90 8.64
C LEU A 22 10.82 8.50 7.24
N CYS A 23 9.61 8.89 6.83
CA CYS A 23 9.40 9.58 5.56
C CYS A 23 10.28 10.83 5.42
N ALA A 24 10.31 11.70 6.44
CA ALA A 24 11.13 12.90 6.42
C ALA A 24 12.61 12.58 6.24
N THR A 25 13.13 11.60 7.00
CA THR A 25 14.55 11.20 6.88
C THR A 25 14.89 10.60 5.52
N LEU A 26 14.02 9.78 4.95
CA LEU A 26 14.28 9.07 3.70
C LEU A 26 14.12 9.96 2.45
N ILE A 27 13.39 11.08 2.56
CA ILE A 27 13.29 12.07 1.49
C ILE A 27 14.61 12.85 1.31
N GLU A 28 15.36 13.06 2.38
CA GLU A 28 16.64 13.78 2.34
C GLU A 28 17.79 12.96 1.73
N ILE A 29 17.58 11.65 1.58
CA ILE A 29 18.59 10.75 1.02
C ILE A 29 18.65 10.93 -0.50
N SER A 30 19.88 11.08 -1.03
CA SER A 30 20.13 11.09 -2.47
C SER A 30 20.23 9.66 -3.01
N PRO A 31 19.24 9.16 -3.79
CA PRO A 31 19.20 7.74 -4.13
C PRO A 31 20.34 7.28 -5.05
N SER A 32 20.92 8.19 -5.84
CA SER A 32 22.06 7.91 -6.74
C SER A 32 23.37 7.59 -6.02
N TYR A 33 23.49 7.96 -4.74
CA TYR A 33 24.74 7.81 -3.98
C TYR A 33 24.54 7.01 -2.69
N MET A 34 23.49 6.20 -2.60
CA MET A 34 23.23 5.40 -1.40
C MET A 34 24.32 4.34 -1.19
N PRO A 35 24.98 4.30 -0.01
CA PRO A 35 25.92 3.23 0.31
C PRO A 35 25.18 1.90 0.48
N ALA A 36 25.90 0.78 0.30
CA ALA A 36 25.30 -0.57 0.38
C ALA A 36 24.56 -0.85 1.70
N THR A 37 25.03 -0.29 2.81
CA THR A 37 24.37 -0.40 4.12
C THR A 37 23.00 0.29 4.14
N GLU A 38 22.87 1.43 3.46
CA GLU A 38 21.62 2.18 3.35
C GLU A 38 20.62 1.45 2.45
N ILE A 39 21.09 0.87 1.34
CA ILE A 39 20.27 0.04 0.45
C ILE A 39 19.70 -1.15 1.24
N THR A 40 20.56 -1.87 1.98
CA THR A 40 20.14 -3.02 2.80
C THR A 40 19.14 -2.61 3.88
N LEU A 41 19.32 -1.45 4.50
CA LEU A 41 18.39 -0.90 5.48
C LEU A 41 17.01 -0.64 4.86
N GLN A 42 16.96 0.02 3.71
CA GLN A 42 15.71 0.34 3.02
C GLN A 42 15.01 -0.91 2.48
N GLU A 43 15.74 -1.93 2.04
CA GLU A 43 15.18 -3.23 1.65
C GLU A 43 14.52 -3.95 2.84
N ASN A 44 15.20 -3.99 3.99
CA ASN A 44 14.64 -4.58 5.21
C ASN A 44 13.41 -3.80 5.69
N LEU A 45 13.49 -2.46 5.65
CA LEU A 45 12.37 -1.60 6.01
C LEU A 45 11.18 -1.79 5.07
N LEU A 46 11.42 -1.93 3.76
CA LEU A 46 10.35 -2.23 2.79
C LEU A 46 9.65 -3.55 3.14
N GLY A 47 10.41 -4.62 3.44
CA GLY A 47 9.84 -5.89 3.88
C GLY A 47 8.95 -5.76 5.12
N GLU A 48 9.38 -4.98 6.11
CA GLU A 48 8.58 -4.70 7.31
C GLU A 48 7.30 -3.90 6.99
N VAL A 49 7.42 -2.85 6.18
CA VAL A 49 6.30 -1.97 5.82
C VAL A 49 5.25 -2.72 5.00
N LEU A 50 5.66 -3.63 4.10
CA LEU A 50 4.73 -4.49 3.34
C LEU A 50 3.87 -5.38 4.26
N ASN A 51 4.40 -5.80 5.41
CA ASN A 51 3.64 -6.57 6.40
C ASN A 51 2.66 -5.71 7.22
N CYS A 52 2.73 -4.38 7.12
CA CYS A 52 1.87 -3.45 7.85
C CYS A 52 0.75 -2.82 6.99
N ILE A 53 0.65 -3.14 5.70
CA ILE A 53 -0.27 -2.48 4.76
C ILE A 53 -1.73 -2.52 5.22
N GLY A 54 -2.18 -3.61 5.85
CA GLY A 54 -3.54 -3.78 6.36
C GLY A 54 -3.81 -3.16 7.73
N HIS A 55 -2.99 -2.22 8.21
CA HIS A 55 -3.12 -1.66 9.56
C HIS A 55 -4.54 -1.12 9.85
N SER A 56 -5.05 -1.35 11.05
CA SER A 56 -6.45 -1.05 11.41
C SER A 56 -6.82 0.44 11.32
N ALA A 57 -5.88 1.33 11.61
CA ALA A 57 -6.09 2.77 11.59
C ALA A 57 -5.72 3.45 10.27
N ALA A 58 -6.63 4.26 9.72
CA ALA A 58 -6.48 4.97 8.44
C ALA A 58 -5.26 5.91 8.39
N GLN A 59 -5.03 6.71 9.42
CA GLN A 59 -3.86 7.62 9.50
C GLN A 59 -2.51 6.88 9.39
N VAL A 60 -2.46 5.63 9.87
CA VAL A 60 -1.28 4.79 9.77
C VAL A 60 -1.15 4.23 8.35
N ARG A 61 -2.27 3.79 7.75
CA ARG A 61 -2.33 3.36 6.34
C ARG A 61 -1.86 4.45 5.38
N GLU A 62 -2.27 5.69 5.58
CA GLU A 62 -1.82 6.85 4.80
C GLU A 62 -0.30 7.08 4.93
N SER A 63 0.20 7.01 6.17
CA SER A 63 1.63 7.17 6.45
C SER A 63 2.47 6.04 5.85
N ILE A 64 1.95 4.80 5.90
CA ILE A 64 2.55 3.62 5.27
C ILE A 64 2.56 3.76 3.74
N GLY A 65 1.46 4.19 3.13
CA GLY A 65 1.39 4.42 1.69
C GLY A 65 2.43 5.45 1.23
N THR A 66 2.57 6.54 1.99
CA THR A 66 3.60 7.55 1.73
C THR A 66 5.01 6.98 1.87
N LEU A 67 5.27 6.21 2.92
CA LEU A 67 6.57 5.58 3.13
C LEU A 67 6.92 4.58 2.02
N LEU A 68 5.94 3.77 1.57
CA LEU A 68 6.11 2.87 0.44
C LEU A 68 6.49 3.64 -0.83
N SER A 69 5.86 4.77 -1.10
CA SER A 69 6.18 5.59 -2.28
C SER A 69 7.64 6.03 -2.25
N ILE A 70 8.12 6.51 -1.10
CA ILE A 70 9.50 6.95 -0.92
C ILE A 70 10.47 5.78 -1.06
N LEU A 71 10.28 4.68 -0.32
CA LEU A 71 11.16 3.51 -0.34
C LEU A 71 11.27 2.89 -1.73
N CYS A 72 10.12 2.61 -2.36
CA CYS A 72 10.06 2.01 -3.69
C CYS A 72 10.76 2.90 -4.72
N SER A 73 10.55 4.22 -4.65
CA SER A 73 11.20 5.16 -5.56
C SER A 73 12.70 5.28 -5.35
N ASN A 74 13.17 5.33 -4.08
CA ASN A 74 14.59 5.43 -3.75
C ASN A 74 15.34 4.17 -4.23
N LEU A 75 14.78 2.98 -3.97
CA LEU A 75 15.35 1.71 -4.42
C LEU A 75 15.36 1.60 -5.96
N ARG A 76 14.25 1.94 -6.63
CA ARG A 76 14.19 1.95 -8.12
C ARG A 76 15.18 2.93 -8.72
N PHE A 77 15.28 4.14 -8.18
CA PHE A 77 16.21 5.14 -8.66
C PHE A 77 17.65 4.65 -8.48
N ASN A 78 18.00 4.09 -7.32
CA ASN A 78 19.32 3.50 -7.11
C ASN A 78 19.63 2.36 -8.08
N SER A 79 18.64 1.52 -8.43
CA SER A 79 18.76 0.49 -9.47
C SER A 79 19.17 1.05 -10.82
N ALA A 80 18.56 2.17 -11.22
CA ALA A 80 18.73 2.74 -12.54
C ALA A 80 20.14 3.36 -12.75
N PHE A 81 20.80 3.79 -11.66
CA PHE A 81 22.11 4.43 -11.70
C PHE A 81 23.27 3.55 -11.18
N GLY A 82 22.97 2.41 -10.56
CA GLY A 82 23.97 1.53 -9.93
C GLY A 82 24.37 0.33 -10.79
N ASP A 83 25.67 0.15 -11.02
CA ASP A 83 26.25 -0.95 -11.80
C ASP A 83 26.14 -2.35 -11.11
N GLN A 84 25.62 -2.42 -9.88
CA GLN A 84 25.60 -3.62 -9.03
C GLN A 84 24.25 -3.90 -8.31
N SER A 85 23.27 -3.00 -8.40
CA SER A 85 22.00 -3.07 -7.63
C SER A 85 20.86 -3.80 -8.34
N SER A 86 21.01 -4.10 -9.64
CA SER A 86 20.01 -4.82 -10.44
C SER A 86 19.72 -6.25 -9.93
N LYS A 87 20.72 -6.96 -9.41
CA LYS A 87 20.57 -8.34 -8.89
C LYS A 87 19.88 -8.44 -7.53
N LEU A 88 19.86 -7.36 -6.74
CA LEU A 88 19.26 -7.36 -5.38
C LEU A 88 17.82 -6.86 -5.40
N ILE A 89 17.45 -5.98 -6.34
CA ILE A 89 16.08 -5.45 -6.46
C ILE A 89 15.11 -6.50 -7.03
N GLU A 90 15.61 -7.46 -7.84
CA GLU A 90 14.88 -8.68 -8.19
C GLU A 90 14.52 -9.55 -6.97
N ARG A 91 15.22 -9.39 -5.84
CA ARG A 91 15.18 -10.33 -4.71
C ARG A 91 13.91 -10.23 -3.87
N LEU A 92 13.22 -9.09 -3.91
CA LEU A 92 12.00 -8.86 -3.13
C LEU A 92 10.71 -8.95 -3.97
N ASN A 93 10.79 -8.89 -5.30
CA ASN A 93 9.64 -8.92 -6.23
C ASN A 93 8.42 -8.09 -5.76
N TRP A 94 8.69 -6.99 -5.05
CA TRP A 94 7.68 -6.22 -4.34
C TRP A 94 6.73 -5.50 -5.30
N SER A 95 7.20 -5.12 -6.49
CA SER A 95 6.38 -4.51 -7.54
C SER A 95 5.32 -5.49 -8.05
N THR A 96 5.74 -6.71 -8.39
CA THR A 96 4.85 -7.81 -8.79
C THR A 96 3.87 -8.15 -7.67
N PHE A 97 4.37 -8.27 -6.43
CA PHE A 97 3.52 -8.51 -5.26
C PHE A 97 2.41 -7.46 -5.11
N LEU A 98 2.74 -6.16 -5.22
CA LEU A 98 1.75 -5.08 -5.09
C LEU A 98 0.69 -5.17 -6.19
N VAL A 99 1.09 -5.38 -7.44
CA VAL A 99 0.17 -5.42 -8.59
C VAL A 99 -0.73 -6.65 -8.56
N GLU A 100 -0.15 -7.83 -8.33
CA GLU A 100 -0.91 -9.09 -8.26
C GLU A 100 -1.86 -9.10 -7.07
N ARG A 101 -1.40 -8.65 -5.90
CA ARG A 101 -2.24 -8.58 -4.69
C ARG A 101 -3.39 -7.59 -4.87
N ALA A 102 -3.14 -6.42 -5.44
CA ALA A 102 -4.19 -5.45 -5.73
C ALA A 102 -5.26 -6.02 -6.67
N SER A 103 -4.83 -6.70 -7.73
CA SER A 103 -5.74 -7.36 -8.68
C SER A 103 -6.58 -8.44 -8.00
N LEU A 104 -5.97 -9.23 -7.11
CA LEU A 104 -6.67 -10.26 -6.34
C LEU A 104 -7.70 -9.65 -5.38
N TYR A 105 -7.36 -8.55 -4.70
CA TYR A 105 -8.23 -7.92 -3.69
C TYR A 105 -9.41 -7.20 -4.32
N VAL A 106 -9.23 -6.58 -5.49
CA VAL A 106 -10.34 -6.02 -6.27
C VAL A 106 -11.39 -7.09 -6.59
N ASN A 107 -10.96 -8.25 -7.07
CA ASN A 107 -11.85 -9.37 -7.37
C ASN A 107 -12.59 -9.87 -6.11
N LYS A 108 -11.89 -9.93 -4.97
CA LYS A 108 -12.48 -10.34 -3.69
C LYS A 108 -13.53 -9.34 -3.19
N ILE A 109 -13.22 -8.05 -3.21
CA ILE A 109 -14.16 -6.97 -2.82
C ILE A 109 -15.42 -7.02 -3.67
N HIS A 110 -15.29 -7.17 -5.00
CA HIS A 110 -16.44 -7.29 -5.90
C HIS A 110 -17.26 -8.55 -5.65
N SER A 111 -16.61 -9.68 -5.35
CA SER A 111 -17.30 -10.92 -5.04
C SER A 111 -18.10 -10.84 -3.74
N ALA A 112 -17.55 -10.20 -2.70
CA ALA A 112 -18.25 -9.96 -1.44
C ALA A 112 -19.46 -9.03 -1.63
N SER A 113 -19.28 -7.95 -2.40
CA SER A 113 -20.35 -7.01 -2.74
C SER A 113 -21.50 -7.65 -3.53
N LYS A 114 -21.22 -8.62 -4.40
CA LYS A 114 -22.26 -9.36 -5.14
C LYS A 114 -22.98 -10.39 -4.26
N SER A 115 -22.24 -11.05 -3.35
CA SER A 115 -22.83 -12.01 -2.41
C SER A 115 -23.82 -11.34 -1.47
N SER A 116 -23.49 -10.16 -0.94
CA SER A 116 -24.37 -9.43 -0.02
C SER A 116 -25.67 -8.95 -0.68
N VAL A 117 -25.64 -8.62 -1.98
CA VAL A 117 -26.84 -8.26 -2.75
C VAL A 117 -27.76 -9.47 -2.97
N LEU A 118 -27.19 -10.66 -3.21
CA LEU A 118 -27.94 -11.89 -3.39
C LEU A 118 -28.56 -12.39 -2.07
N ASP A 119 -27.83 -12.29 -0.95
CA ASP A 119 -28.35 -12.64 0.38
C ASP A 119 -29.47 -11.68 0.84
N GLY A 120 -29.43 -10.41 0.41
CA GLY A 120 -30.50 -9.45 0.66
C GLY A 120 -31.85 -9.80 -0.02
N GLN A 121 -31.85 -10.67 -1.03
CA GLN A 121 -33.06 -11.14 -1.72
C GLN A 121 -33.61 -12.49 -1.18
N LEU A 122 -32.85 -13.20 -0.34
CA LEU A 122 -33.25 -14.46 0.28
C LEU A 122 -33.46 -14.27 1.79
N VAL A 123 -34.69 -13.88 2.13
CA VAL A 123 -35.37 -13.93 3.44
C VAL A 123 -34.58 -14.52 4.63
N SER A 124 -34.42 -13.69 5.68
CA SER A 124 -34.51 -14.03 7.11
C SER A 124 -34.20 -15.49 7.50
N SER A 125 -32.98 -15.75 7.95
CA SER A 125 -32.67 -16.70 9.04
C SER A 125 -31.27 -16.38 9.57
N GLY A 126 -31.19 -16.10 10.87
CA GLY A 126 -29.98 -15.62 11.51
C GLY A 126 -28.91 -16.68 11.64
N GLU A 127 -27.73 -16.40 11.09
CA GLU A 127 -26.41 -16.77 11.61
C GLU A 127 -25.44 -15.73 11.02
N LYS A 128 -24.81 -14.92 11.89
CA LYS A 128 -23.93 -13.83 11.47
C LYS A 128 -22.66 -14.40 10.81
N ASN A 129 -22.42 -14.01 9.57
CA ASN A 129 -21.19 -14.25 8.80
C ASN A 129 -19.98 -13.42 9.34
N ASP A 130 -19.68 -13.52 10.63
CA ASP A 130 -18.65 -12.71 11.32
C ASP A 130 -17.24 -12.86 10.71
N LYS A 131 -16.97 -14.01 10.08
CA LYS A 131 -15.70 -14.30 9.40
C LYS A 131 -15.58 -13.62 8.03
N GLY A 132 -16.68 -13.52 7.27
CA GLY A 132 -16.67 -12.92 5.93
C GLY A 132 -16.46 -11.40 5.98
N ASP A 133 -17.11 -10.73 6.93
CA ASP A 133 -16.96 -9.29 7.15
C ASP A 133 -15.52 -8.92 7.56
N THR A 134 -14.87 -9.79 8.36
CA THR A 134 -13.50 -9.56 8.81
C THR A 134 -12.49 -9.66 7.66
N GLU A 135 -12.67 -10.62 6.75
CA GLU A 135 -11.80 -10.81 5.57
C GLU A 135 -12.00 -9.68 4.53
N GLU A 136 -13.24 -9.26 4.26
CA GLU A 136 -13.51 -8.13 3.36
C GLU A 136 -12.85 -6.84 3.87
N GLN A 137 -12.96 -6.59 5.17
CA GLN A 137 -12.32 -5.44 5.82
C GLN A 137 -10.79 -5.45 5.72
N GLU A 138 -10.16 -6.64 5.69
CA GLU A 138 -8.72 -6.74 5.45
C GLU A 138 -8.37 -6.30 4.02
N TYR A 139 -9.14 -6.74 3.03
CA TYR A 139 -8.92 -6.38 1.62
C TYR A 139 -9.10 -4.88 1.39
N ILE A 140 -10.12 -4.28 2.00
CA ILE A 140 -10.39 -2.83 1.92
C ILE A 140 -9.21 -2.05 2.51
N LYS A 141 -8.82 -2.36 3.76
CA LYS A 141 -7.69 -1.68 4.42
C LYS A 141 -6.41 -1.78 3.60
N TRP A 142 -6.14 -2.94 3.01
CA TRP A 142 -4.97 -3.12 2.18
C TRP A 142 -5.04 -2.24 0.91
N MET A 143 -6.20 -2.22 0.24
CA MET A 143 -6.41 -1.41 -0.97
C MET A 143 -6.34 0.09 -0.71
N GLU A 144 -6.82 0.56 0.44
CA GLU A 144 -6.68 1.97 0.83
C GLU A 144 -5.21 2.38 0.94
N THR A 145 -4.37 1.57 1.60
CA THR A 145 -2.93 1.82 1.68
C THR A 145 -2.28 1.82 0.29
N ALA A 146 -2.70 0.91 -0.59
CA ALA A 146 -2.21 0.88 -1.98
C ALA A 146 -2.59 2.16 -2.76
N PHE A 147 -3.78 2.72 -2.53
CA PHE A 147 -4.16 4.00 -3.12
C PHE A 147 -3.44 5.18 -2.49
N TYR A 148 -3.20 5.18 -1.17
CA TYR A 148 -2.33 6.19 -0.55
C TYR A 148 -0.91 6.15 -1.13
N PHE A 149 -0.36 4.96 -1.38
CA PHE A 149 0.90 4.79 -2.09
C PHE A 149 0.88 5.42 -3.48
N LEU A 150 -0.13 5.10 -4.29
CA LEU A 150 -0.28 5.61 -5.65
C LEU A 150 -0.42 7.13 -5.66
N ILE A 151 -1.33 7.69 -4.84
CA ILE A 151 -1.55 9.13 -4.71
C ILE A 151 -0.26 9.84 -4.28
N SER A 152 0.46 9.28 -3.30
CA SER A 152 1.72 9.85 -2.82
C SER A 152 2.79 9.85 -3.91
N ALA A 153 2.91 8.77 -4.68
CA ALA A 153 3.85 8.67 -5.81
C ALA A 153 3.54 9.70 -6.90
N LEU A 154 2.26 9.88 -7.23
CA LEU A 154 1.81 10.85 -8.23
C LEU A 154 2.03 12.29 -7.76
N LYS A 155 1.58 12.64 -6.55
CA LYS A 155 1.72 14.01 -6.00
C LYS A 155 3.17 14.46 -5.80
N SER A 156 4.07 13.53 -5.49
CA SER A 156 5.48 13.84 -5.24
C SER A 156 6.36 13.84 -6.51
N GLY A 157 5.80 13.50 -7.67
CA GLY A 157 6.55 13.36 -8.93
C GLY A 157 7.41 12.09 -9.01
N ARG A 158 7.35 11.21 -8.00
CA ARG A 158 8.07 9.92 -7.94
C ARG A 158 7.47 8.87 -8.89
N ALA A 159 6.32 9.16 -9.48
CA ALA A 159 5.63 8.30 -10.44
C ALA A 159 6.50 7.86 -11.63
N ALA A 160 7.42 8.71 -12.10
CA ALA A 160 8.26 8.42 -13.27
C ALA A 160 9.06 7.11 -13.12
N VAL A 161 9.58 6.81 -11.93
CA VAL A 161 10.36 5.59 -11.65
C VAL A 161 9.51 4.40 -11.19
N LEU A 162 8.20 4.59 -11.05
CA LEU A 162 7.22 3.58 -10.60
C LEU A 162 6.16 3.27 -11.68
N THR A 163 6.45 3.61 -12.94
CA THR A 163 5.49 3.54 -14.06
C THR A 163 4.91 2.14 -14.25
N ASP A 164 5.72 1.09 -14.10
CA ASP A 164 5.29 -0.31 -14.20
C ASP A 164 4.19 -0.66 -13.19
N ILE A 165 4.33 -0.17 -11.96
CA ILE A 165 3.38 -0.40 -10.88
C ILE A 165 2.12 0.43 -11.09
N ILE A 166 2.28 1.69 -11.48
CA ILE A 166 1.16 2.59 -11.77
C ILE A 166 0.26 1.98 -12.85
N VAL A 167 0.86 1.50 -13.95
CA VAL A 167 0.14 0.81 -15.03
C VAL A 167 -0.56 -0.45 -14.49
N GLY A 168 0.13 -1.24 -13.67
CA GLY A 168 -0.47 -2.42 -13.03
C GLY A 168 -1.64 -2.10 -12.08
N LEU A 169 -1.66 -0.91 -11.49
CA LEU A 169 -2.72 -0.45 -10.59
C LEU A 169 -3.89 0.26 -11.29
N LEU A 170 -3.84 0.48 -12.61
CA LEU A 170 -4.93 1.12 -13.36
C LEU A 170 -6.25 0.34 -13.24
N TYR A 171 -6.21 -0.99 -13.42
CA TYR A 171 -7.41 -1.81 -13.28
C TYR A 171 -8.02 -1.70 -11.87
N PRO A 172 -7.26 -1.88 -10.78
CA PRO A 172 -7.75 -1.63 -9.43
C PRO A 172 -8.36 -0.25 -9.20
N VAL A 173 -7.72 0.81 -9.71
CA VAL A 173 -8.22 2.18 -9.58
C VAL A 173 -9.57 2.33 -10.28
N ILE A 174 -9.66 1.97 -11.56
CA ILE A 174 -10.89 2.10 -12.34
C ILE A 174 -12.02 1.27 -11.72
N SER A 175 -11.71 0.02 -11.34
CA SER A 175 -12.68 -0.94 -10.83
C SER A 175 -13.29 -0.55 -9.48
N LEU A 176 -12.56 0.21 -8.65
CA LEU A 176 -12.99 0.61 -7.30
C LEU A 176 -13.49 2.06 -7.20
N GLN A 177 -13.56 2.82 -8.31
CA GLN A 177 -14.15 4.17 -8.29
C GLN A 177 -15.63 4.20 -7.90
N GLU A 178 -16.36 3.12 -8.16
CA GLU A 178 -17.81 3.01 -7.94
C GLU A 178 -18.16 1.94 -6.89
N THR A 179 -17.24 1.61 -5.98
CA THR A 179 -17.52 0.70 -4.87
C THR A 179 -18.46 1.31 -3.82
N THR A 180 -19.17 0.46 -3.07
CA THR A 180 -20.02 0.84 -1.93
C THR A 180 -19.23 1.41 -0.75
N HIS A 181 -17.92 1.17 -0.71
CA HIS A 181 -17.03 1.67 0.33
C HIS A 181 -16.58 3.10 0.03
N LYS A 182 -17.20 4.08 0.71
CA LYS A 182 -17.02 5.51 0.44
C LYS A 182 -15.56 5.99 0.48
N GLU A 183 -14.81 5.59 1.50
CA GLU A 183 -13.41 6.01 1.66
C GLU A 183 -12.54 5.46 0.51
N LEU A 184 -12.66 4.16 0.24
CA LEU A 184 -11.95 3.50 -0.85
C LEU A 184 -12.31 4.09 -2.23
N SER A 185 -13.59 4.33 -2.49
CA SER A 185 -14.08 5.01 -3.71
C SER A 185 -13.49 6.41 -3.86
N THR A 186 -13.42 7.18 -2.76
CA THR A 186 -12.85 8.52 -2.76
C THR A 186 -11.36 8.49 -3.11
N LEU A 187 -10.60 7.57 -2.50
CA LEU A 187 -9.17 7.39 -2.81
C LEU A 187 -8.95 6.97 -4.27
N ALA A 188 -9.77 6.06 -4.80
CA ALA A 188 -9.69 5.65 -6.20
C ALA A 188 -9.92 6.83 -7.16
N ARG A 189 -10.91 7.69 -6.87
CA ARG A 189 -11.19 8.89 -7.67
C ARG A 189 -10.05 9.90 -7.59
N THR A 190 -9.53 10.18 -6.39
CA THR A 190 -8.37 11.06 -6.22
C THR A 190 -7.14 10.53 -6.95
N ALA A 191 -6.91 9.21 -6.94
CA ALA A 191 -5.82 8.61 -7.71
C ALA A 191 -6.01 8.80 -9.22
N MET A 192 -7.24 8.62 -9.72
CA MET A 192 -7.58 8.81 -11.13
C MET A 192 -7.42 10.26 -11.59
N GLU A 193 -7.79 11.24 -10.76
CA GLU A 193 -7.62 12.67 -11.06
C GLU A 193 -6.14 13.09 -11.23
N LEU A 194 -5.22 12.30 -10.66
CA LEU A 194 -3.78 12.55 -10.72
C LEU A 194 -3.07 11.78 -11.85
N LEU A 195 -3.76 10.85 -12.52
CA LEU A 195 -3.26 10.06 -13.65
C LEU A 195 -3.53 10.77 -14.97
#